data_AF-A0A553K912-F1
#
_entry.id   AF-A0A553K912-F1
#
_cell.length_a   1.000
_cell.length_b   1.000
_cell.length_c   1.000
_cell.angle_alpha   90.00
_cell.angle_beta   90.00
_cell.angle_gamma   90.00
#
_symmetry.space_group_name_H-M   'P 1'
#
loop_
_entity.id
_entity.type
_entity.pdbx_description
1 polymer ?
#
loop_
_entity_poly.entity_id
_entity_poly.type
_entity_poly.pdbx_seq_one_letter_code
_entity_poly.pdbx_strand_id
1 'polypeptide(L)'
;NRNVIGAVVGVQPFGGEGLSGTGPKAGGALYLQRLLATRPSGLPRSLAQMLIADGAVEGDARGNPAAALTTLRDWLIEQREPALAARCDGYLAQVPAGATAVLTGPTGERNTYTLGPRGTVLCVAATPGGARAQFA
;
A
#
# COMPACT_ATOMS: atom_id res chain seq x y z
N ASN A 1 -21.23 6.69 14.37
CA ASN A 1 -22.26 7.71 14.71
C ASN A 1 -21.61 8.95 15.28
N ARG A 2 -20.92 9.73 14.45
CA ARG A 2 -20.24 10.98 14.82
C ARG A 2 -20.30 11.97 13.66
N ASN A 3 -19.85 13.20 13.89
CA ASN A 3 -19.65 14.18 12.82
C ASN A 3 -18.48 13.80 11.88
N VAL A 4 -18.37 14.49 10.73
CA VAL A 4 -17.33 14.27 9.71
C VAL A 4 -16.26 15.37 9.67
N ILE A 5 -16.20 16.20 10.72
CA ILE A 5 -15.27 17.35 10.84
C ILE A 5 -14.29 17.13 12.00
N GLY A 6 -13.25 17.96 12.07
CA GLY A 6 -12.34 17.99 13.22
C GLY A 6 -11.43 16.77 13.31
N ALA A 7 -10.78 16.41 12.19
CA ALA A 7 -9.80 15.34 12.18
C ALA A 7 -8.61 15.68 13.10
N VAL A 8 -8.25 14.76 13.98
CA VAL A 8 -7.16 14.90 14.95
C VAL A 8 -5.89 14.26 14.40
N VAL A 9 -4.78 15.00 14.43
CA VAL A 9 -3.47 14.53 13.97
C VAL A 9 -3.07 13.25 14.69
N GLY A 10 -2.58 12.25 13.95
CA GLY A 10 -2.17 10.95 14.47
C GLY A 10 -3.31 9.99 14.82
N VAL A 11 -4.56 10.46 14.89
CA VAL A 11 -5.73 9.63 15.20
C VAL A 11 -6.62 9.44 13.96
N GLN A 12 -6.87 10.51 13.21
CA GLN A 12 -7.59 10.48 11.93
C GLN A 12 -6.77 11.21 10.85
N PRO A 13 -5.73 10.58 10.26
CA PRO A 13 -5.01 11.16 9.14
C PRO A 13 -5.95 11.66 8.04
N PHE A 14 -5.80 12.93 7.65
CA PHE A 14 -6.79 13.63 6.84
C PHE A 14 -6.31 13.82 5.39
N GLY A 15 -7.24 13.67 4.45
CA GLY A 15 -6.97 13.80 3.02
C GLY A 15 -7.84 12.84 2.22
N GLY A 16 -8.35 13.32 1.08
CA GLY A 16 -9.19 12.56 0.16
C GLY A 16 -8.41 11.87 -0.95
N GLU A 17 -9.15 11.41 -1.95
CA GLU A 17 -8.64 10.83 -3.20
C GLU A 17 -9.36 11.45 -4.41
N GLY A 18 -8.93 11.09 -5.63
CA GLY A 18 -9.50 11.63 -6.86
C GLY A 18 -9.32 13.16 -6.94
N LEU A 19 -10.40 13.88 -7.21
CA LEU A 19 -10.39 15.34 -7.30
C LEU A 19 -10.08 16.04 -5.97
N SER A 20 -10.19 15.33 -4.84
CA SER A 20 -9.95 15.88 -3.50
C SER A 20 -8.47 15.86 -3.07
N GLY A 21 -7.59 15.20 -3.84
CA GLY A 21 -6.15 15.24 -3.59
C GLY A 21 -5.38 14.00 -3.99
N THR A 22 -4.06 14.15 -4.06
CA THR A 22 -3.12 13.08 -4.44
C THR A 22 -2.70 12.20 -3.26
N GLY A 23 -2.78 12.73 -2.04
CA GLY A 23 -2.12 12.17 -0.85
C GLY A 23 -0.59 12.40 -0.87
N PRO A 24 0.14 11.90 0.15
CA PRO A 24 -0.34 11.16 1.34
C PRO A 24 -1.17 12.02 2.33
N LYS A 25 -1.91 11.37 3.23
CA LYS A 25 -2.76 12.04 4.24
C LYS A 25 -1.93 12.88 5.20
N ALA A 26 -2.34 14.13 5.42
CA ALA A 26 -1.75 15.02 6.42
C ALA A 26 -2.02 14.48 7.83
N GLY A 27 -1.05 14.68 8.74
CA GLY A 27 -1.10 14.13 10.09
C GLY A 27 -0.99 12.59 10.16
N GLY A 28 -0.66 11.93 9.04
CA GLY A 28 -0.41 10.49 8.95
C GLY A 28 1.07 10.14 8.78
N ALA A 29 1.42 8.89 9.07
CA ALA A 29 2.81 8.42 9.09
C ALA A 29 3.53 8.53 7.73
N LEU A 30 2.79 8.50 6.61
CA LEU A 30 3.37 8.56 5.27
C LEU A 30 3.72 9.98 4.80
N TYR A 31 3.25 11.03 5.51
CA TYR A 31 3.33 12.40 5.01
C TYR A 31 4.77 12.88 4.81
N LEU A 32 5.62 12.69 5.82
CA LEU A 32 7.00 13.20 5.80
C LEU A 32 7.89 12.46 4.79
N GLN A 33 7.63 11.17 4.52
CA GLN A 33 8.41 10.42 3.53
C GLN A 33 8.27 11.02 2.12
N ARG A 34 7.18 11.74 1.83
CA ARG A 34 6.98 12.40 0.54
C ARG A 34 7.84 13.66 0.36
N LEU A 35 8.34 14.23 1.45
CA LEU A 35 9.15 15.44 1.44
C LEU A 35 10.66 15.16 1.32
N LEU A 36 11.06 13.88 1.34
CA LEU A 36 12.44 13.47 1.18
C LEU A 36 12.81 13.40 -0.32
N ALA A 37 14.01 13.85 -0.67
CA ALA A 37 14.55 13.72 -2.02
C ALA A 37 14.69 12.24 -2.44
N THR A 38 14.98 11.37 -1.48
CA THR A 38 15.05 9.92 -1.67
C THR A 38 14.09 9.23 -0.72
N ARG A 39 13.22 8.38 -1.25
CA ARG A 39 12.27 7.59 -0.47
C ARG A 39 13.01 6.46 0.28
N PRO A 40 12.86 6.35 1.62
CA PRO A 40 13.32 5.18 2.37
C PRO A 40 12.55 3.93 1.93
N SER A 41 13.20 2.76 1.99
CA SER A 41 12.55 1.48 1.71
C SER A 41 11.47 1.17 2.76
N GLY A 42 10.40 0.51 2.32
CA GLY A 42 9.31 0.06 3.19
C GLY A 42 8.40 1.17 3.74
N LEU A 43 7.63 0.81 4.76
CA LEU A 43 6.75 1.73 5.50
C LEU A 43 7.51 2.39 6.66
N PRO A 44 7.08 3.58 7.14
CA PRO A 44 7.56 4.12 8.41
C PRO A 44 7.40 3.08 9.52
N ARG A 45 8.42 2.90 10.37
CA ARG A 45 8.42 1.89 11.44
C ARG A 45 7.18 1.99 12.34
N SER A 46 6.76 3.21 12.67
CA SER A 46 5.56 3.47 13.48
C SER A 46 4.29 2.88 12.85
N LEU A 47 4.17 2.91 11.53
CA LEU A 47 3.03 2.34 10.83
C LEU A 47 3.20 0.83 10.63
N ALA A 48 4.40 0.38 10.27
CA ALA A 48 4.70 -1.03 10.04
C ALA A 48 4.44 -1.91 11.27
N GLN A 49 4.71 -1.41 12.48
CA GLN A 49 4.47 -2.14 13.73
C GLN A 49 2.99 -2.24 14.11
N MET A 50 2.16 -1.30 13.64
CA MET A 50 0.73 -1.24 13.96
C MET A 50 -0.14 -1.93 12.94
N LEU A 51 0.32 -2.01 11.69
CA LEU A 51 -0.43 -2.66 10.62
C LEU A 51 -0.42 -4.16 10.81
N ILE A 52 -1.63 -4.70 10.83
CA ILE A 52 -1.87 -6.13 10.75
C ILE A 52 -2.35 -6.36 9.32
N ALA A 53 -1.59 -7.14 8.55
CA ALA A 53 -2.11 -7.67 7.30
C ALA A 53 -3.27 -8.61 7.67
N ASP A 54 -4.47 -8.34 7.19
CA ASP A 54 -5.53 -9.35 7.23
C ASP A 54 -4.99 -10.55 6.47
N GLY A 55 -4.65 -11.62 7.21
CA GLY A 55 -4.21 -12.87 6.63
C GLY A 55 -5.29 -13.30 5.64
N ALA A 56 -4.93 -13.34 4.36
CA ALA A 56 -5.74 -13.76 3.22
C ALA A 56 -7.25 -13.80 3.53
N VAL A 57 -7.95 -12.66 3.34
CA VAL A 57 -9.42 -12.68 3.34
C VAL A 57 -9.84 -13.80 2.40
N GLU A 58 -10.51 -14.82 2.92
CA GLU A 58 -11.07 -15.92 2.14
C GLU A 58 -12.07 -15.32 1.14
N GLY A 59 -11.60 -15.09 -0.09
CA GLY A 59 -12.30 -14.37 -1.13
C GLY A 59 -11.50 -14.41 -2.43
N ASP A 60 -12.20 -14.31 -3.56
CA ASP A 60 -11.71 -14.46 -4.93
C ASP A 60 -10.26 -14.00 -5.11
N ALA A 61 -9.38 -14.92 -5.55
CA ALA A 61 -7.96 -14.66 -5.81
C ALA A 61 -7.72 -13.43 -6.71
N ARG A 62 -8.71 -13.01 -7.51
CA ARG A 62 -8.69 -11.79 -8.32
C ARG A 62 -8.60 -10.49 -7.52
N GLY A 63 -8.91 -10.50 -6.23
CA GLY A 63 -8.86 -9.33 -5.35
C GLY A 63 -7.62 -9.22 -4.46
N ASN A 64 -6.77 -10.26 -4.40
CA ASN A 64 -5.60 -10.30 -3.52
C ASN A 64 -4.32 -9.89 -4.28
N PRO A 65 -3.73 -8.71 -3.98
CA PRO A 65 -2.54 -8.23 -4.67
C PRO A 65 -1.32 -9.16 -4.52
N ALA A 66 -1.19 -9.83 -3.37
CA ALA A 66 -0.09 -10.77 -3.14
C ALA A 66 -0.24 -12.04 -4.01
N ALA A 67 -1.47 -12.51 -4.21
CA ALA A 67 -1.73 -13.65 -5.09
C ALA A 67 -1.44 -13.30 -6.55
N ALA A 68 -1.93 -12.15 -7.03
CA ALA A 68 -1.67 -11.70 -8.39
C ALA A 68 -0.16 -11.52 -8.67
N LEU A 69 0.57 -10.93 -7.72
CA LEU A 69 2.01 -10.75 -7.81
C LEU A 69 2.78 -12.08 -7.76
N THR A 70 2.31 -13.04 -6.95
CA THR A 70 2.81 -14.42 -6.93
C THR A 70 2.66 -15.07 -8.31
N THR A 71 1.48 -14.99 -8.92
CA THR A 71 1.24 -15.53 -10.28
C THR A 71 2.15 -14.88 -11.31
N LEU A 72 2.34 -13.55 -11.25
CA LEU A 72 3.27 -12.86 -12.14
C LEU A 72 4.71 -13.33 -11.95
N ARG A 73 5.18 -13.45 -10.70
CA ARG A 73 6.52 -13.96 -10.39
C ARG A 73 6.73 -15.34 -10.99
N ASP A 74 5.79 -16.27 -10.78
CA ASP A 74 5.92 -17.65 -11.25
C ASP A 74 5.98 -17.69 -12.79
N TRP A 75 5.13 -16.90 -13.46
CA TRP A 75 5.21 -16.72 -14.90
C TRP A 75 6.56 -16.15 -15.37
N LEU A 76 7.13 -15.17 -14.66
CA LEU A 76 8.44 -14.61 -14.99
C LEU A 76 9.58 -15.65 -14.88
N ILE A 77 9.48 -16.58 -13.94
CA ILE A 77 10.42 -17.71 -13.82
C ILE A 77 10.33 -18.58 -15.07
N GLU A 78 9.11 -18.92 -15.52
CA GLU A 78 8.89 -19.68 -16.76
C GLU A 78 9.44 -18.96 -18.00
N GLN A 79 9.32 -17.63 -18.04
CA GLN A 79 9.89 -16.79 -19.11
C GLN A 79 11.41 -16.60 -19.01
N ARG A 80 12.09 -17.21 -18.03
CA ARG A 80 13.53 -17.07 -17.77
C ARG A 80 13.96 -15.62 -17.51
N GLU A 81 13.16 -14.88 -16.74
CA GLU A 81 13.42 -13.51 -16.31
C GLU A 81 13.73 -13.43 -14.79
N PRO A 82 14.81 -14.09 -14.30
CA PRO A 82 15.03 -14.32 -12.86
C PRO A 82 15.25 -13.03 -12.07
N ALA A 83 15.85 -12.00 -12.69
CA ALA A 83 16.07 -10.71 -12.04
C ALA A 83 14.74 -10.00 -11.71
N LEU A 84 13.73 -10.15 -12.58
CA LEU A 84 12.42 -9.55 -12.34
C LEU A 84 11.56 -10.39 -11.40
N ALA A 85 11.67 -11.72 -11.46
CA ALA A 85 11.06 -12.60 -10.46
C ALA A 85 11.56 -12.27 -9.05
N ALA A 86 12.88 -12.12 -8.86
CA ALA A 86 13.46 -11.71 -7.58
C ALA A 86 12.99 -10.34 -7.10
N ARG A 87 12.69 -9.40 -8.00
CA ARG A 87 12.06 -8.13 -7.64
C ARG A 87 10.65 -8.33 -7.11
N CYS A 88 9.86 -9.22 -7.72
CA CYS A 88 8.53 -9.55 -7.23
C CYS A 88 8.59 -10.14 -5.81
N ASP A 89 9.58 -10.97 -5.50
CA ASP A 89 9.78 -11.46 -4.12
C ASP A 89 10.05 -10.32 -3.13
N GLY A 90 10.87 -9.34 -3.54
CA GLY A 90 11.08 -8.12 -2.74
C GLY A 90 9.81 -7.31 -2.51
N TYR A 91 8.91 -7.26 -3.50
CA TYR A 91 7.60 -6.61 -3.38
C TYR A 91 6.66 -7.40 -2.48
N LEU A 92 6.57 -8.72 -2.64
CA LEU A 92 5.76 -9.63 -1.80
C LEU A 92 6.08 -9.47 -0.32
N ALA A 93 7.35 -9.32 0.03
CA ALA A 93 7.79 -9.08 1.40
C ALA A 93 7.30 -7.75 2.01
N GLN A 94 6.74 -6.84 1.19
CA GLN A 94 6.38 -5.48 1.58
C GLN A 94 4.95 -5.08 1.16
N VAL A 95 4.12 -5.99 0.62
CA VAL A 95 2.76 -5.66 0.15
C VAL A 95 1.91 -5.22 1.34
N PRO A 96 1.52 -3.93 1.41
CA PRO A 96 0.76 -3.44 2.55
C PRO A 96 -0.74 -3.33 2.24
N ALA A 97 -1.16 -3.67 1.02
CA ALA A 97 -2.53 -3.57 0.57
C ALA A 97 -3.41 -4.55 1.35
N GLY A 98 -4.52 -4.05 1.90
CA GLY A 98 -5.39 -4.77 2.82
C GLY A 98 -4.98 -4.66 4.29
N ALA A 99 -3.77 -4.18 4.59
CA ALA A 99 -3.33 -4.08 5.98
C ALA A 99 -4.08 -2.97 6.73
N THR A 100 -4.45 -3.27 7.97
CA THR A 100 -5.26 -2.42 8.82
C THR A 100 -4.60 -2.24 10.20
N ALA A 101 -4.63 -1.02 10.72
CA ALA A 101 -4.18 -0.67 12.06
C ALA A 101 -5.31 0.00 12.84
N VAL A 102 -5.44 -0.31 14.12
CA VAL A 102 -6.25 0.49 15.04
C VAL A 102 -5.34 1.58 15.62
N LEU A 103 -5.67 2.85 15.37
CA LEU A 103 -4.91 3.98 15.86
C LEU A 103 -5.33 4.31 17.30
N THR A 104 -4.35 4.64 18.14
CA THR A 104 -4.60 5.12 19.50
C THR A 104 -5.44 6.39 19.45
N GLY A 105 -6.53 6.42 20.19
CA GLY A 105 -7.47 7.53 20.22
C GLY A 105 -8.21 7.62 21.57
N PRO A 106 -9.18 8.54 21.69
CA PRO A 106 -9.96 8.69 22.91
C PRO A 106 -10.79 7.44 23.21
N THR A 107 -11.11 7.23 24.50
CA THR A 107 -12.02 6.16 24.92
C THR A 107 -13.41 6.35 24.29
N GLY A 108 -14.10 5.25 24.02
CA GLY A 108 -15.41 5.26 23.36
C GLY A 108 -15.34 5.46 21.84
N GLU A 109 -14.15 5.57 21.25
CA GLU A 109 -13.97 5.68 19.81
C GLU A 109 -12.97 4.65 19.28
N ARG A 110 -13.28 4.03 18.14
CA ARG A 110 -12.35 3.19 17.40
C ARG A 110 -11.93 3.93 16.13
N ASN A 111 -10.63 4.17 16.00
CA ASN A 111 -10.03 4.77 14.82
C ASN A 111 -9.23 3.74 14.06
N THR A 112 -9.51 3.61 12.77
CA THR A 112 -8.91 2.57 11.93
C THR A 112 -8.21 3.22 10.75
N TYR A 113 -6.99 2.76 10.47
CA TYR A 113 -6.20 3.15 9.30
C TYR A 113 -5.95 1.92 8.44
N THR A 114 -6.50 1.92 7.23
CA THR A 114 -6.39 0.82 6.27
C THR A 114 -5.67 1.30 5.01
N LEU A 115 -4.77 0.48 4.49
CA LEU A 115 -4.10 0.71 3.21
C LEU A 115 -4.82 -0.07 2.11
N GLY A 116 -5.54 0.63 1.24
CA GLY A 116 -6.23 0.05 0.09
C GLY A 116 -5.42 0.17 -1.21
N PRO A 117 -5.78 -0.62 -2.25
CA PRO A 117 -5.28 -0.40 -3.60
C PRO A 117 -5.72 0.98 -4.12
N ARG A 118 -4.88 1.64 -4.93
CA ARG A 118 -5.16 2.97 -5.49
C ARG A 118 -6.16 2.97 -6.66
N GLY A 119 -6.44 1.80 -7.25
CA GLY A 119 -7.18 1.65 -8.49
C GLY A 119 -6.26 1.49 -9.70
N THR A 120 -6.70 1.98 -10.87
CA THR A 120 -5.94 1.87 -12.13
C THR A 120 -4.70 2.76 -12.11
N VAL A 121 -3.55 2.16 -12.42
CA VAL A 121 -2.26 2.88 -12.53
C VAL A 121 -1.87 2.96 -14.00
N LEU A 122 -1.54 4.17 -14.46
CA LEU A 122 -1.00 4.38 -15.80
C LEU A 122 0.47 3.93 -15.85
N CYS A 123 0.75 2.91 -16.65
CA CYS A 123 2.11 2.43 -16.91
C CYS A 123 2.60 2.99 -18.25
N VAL A 124 3.69 3.77 -18.21
CA VAL A 124 4.35 4.32 -19.39
C VAL A 124 5.77 3.74 -19.44
N ALA A 125 5.93 2.64 -20.18
CA ALA A 125 7.20 1.94 -20.30
C ALA A 125 7.83 2.19 -21.67
N ALA A 126 9.16 2.37 -21.69
CA ALA A 126 9.94 2.49 -22.92
C ALA A 126 10.49 1.14 -23.42
N THR A 127 10.46 0.10 -22.58
CA THR A 127 10.98 -1.23 -22.90
C THR A 127 10.06 -2.33 -22.39
N PRO A 128 10.09 -3.54 -22.97
CA PRO A 128 9.32 -4.67 -22.47
C PRO A 128 9.65 -5.04 -21.02
N GLY A 129 10.94 -5.00 -20.65
CA GLY A 129 11.37 -5.22 -19.27
C GLY A 129 10.85 -4.14 -18.31
N GLY A 130 10.84 -2.88 -18.75
CA GLY A 130 10.23 -1.77 -18.02
C GLY A 130 8.72 -1.95 -17.84
N ALA A 131 8.01 -2.46 -18.86
CA ALA A 131 6.58 -2.72 -18.80
C ALA A 131 6.26 -3.80 -17.76
N ARG A 132 6.99 -4.93 -17.78
CA ARG A 132 6.82 -5.99 -16.77
C ARG A 132 7.19 -5.52 -15.37
N ALA A 133 8.20 -4.65 -15.25
CA ALA A 133 8.60 -4.03 -14.00
C ALA A 133 7.61 -3.02 -13.42
N GLN A 134 6.79 -2.39 -14.27
CA GLN A 134 5.70 -1.50 -13.83
C GLN A 134 4.41 -2.28 -13.54
N PHE A 135 4.24 -3.45 -14.16
CA PHE A 135 3.12 -4.35 -13.91
C PHE A 135 3.25 -5.13 -12.59
N ALA A 136 4.49 -5.44 -12.18
CA ALA A 136 4.83 -6.01 -10.87
C ALA A 136 4.72 -4.99 -9.74
#